data_AF-A0A520NZ88-F1
#
_entry.id   AF-A0A520NZ88-F1
#
_cell.length_a   1.000
_cell.length_b   1.000
_cell.length_c   1.000
_cell.angle_alpha   90.00
_cell.angle_beta   90.00
_cell.angle_gamma   90.00
#
_symmetry.space_group_name_H-M   'P 1'
#
loop_
_entity.id
_entity.type
_entity.pdbx_description
1 polymer ?
#
loop_
_entity_poly.entity_id
_entity_poly.type
_entity_poly.pdbx_seq_one_letter_code
_entity_poly.pdbx_strand_id
1 'polypeptide(L)'
;MIINMHAYFVPVEMAAAFRQRSEPPWIEGLDDGNGRMEYAAEILGMAGWFNREIIDGVAADARATNERDIEPQRKVDIDGQKVAYFHANMMPPPDQPKPFPVDRKAALKAQGLLEKPDEARARVAAGGPTPDHYNPTPAIGEAEIKARLISSYAGD
;
A
#
# COMPACT_ATOMS: atom_id res chain seq x y z
N MET A 1 -16.53 -10.83 42.12
CA MET A 1 -15.31 -11.05 41.30
C MET A 1 -15.36 -10.01 40.19
N ILE A 2 -14.56 -8.95 40.31
CA ILE A 2 -14.60 -7.79 39.40
C ILE A 2 -13.53 -8.03 38.33
N ILE A 3 -13.96 -8.02 37.07
CA ILE A 3 -13.07 -8.11 35.91
C ILE A 3 -12.40 -6.75 35.75
N ASN A 4 -11.08 -6.69 35.86
CA ASN A 4 -10.31 -5.47 35.65
C ASN A 4 -10.05 -5.31 34.15
N MET A 5 -10.80 -4.43 33.48
CA MET A 5 -10.46 -3.94 32.15
C MET A 5 -9.18 -3.09 32.26
N HIS A 6 -8.07 -3.59 31.72
CA HIS A 6 -6.89 -2.77 31.47
C HIS A 6 -7.23 -1.74 30.39
N ALA A 7 -7.74 -0.59 30.81
CA ALA A 7 -7.68 0.63 30.02
C ALA A 7 -6.21 1.04 29.94
N TYR A 8 -5.58 0.87 28.78
CA TYR A 8 -4.26 1.39 28.50
C TYR A 8 -4.33 2.92 28.58
N PHE A 9 -3.90 3.47 29.72
CA PHE A 9 -3.73 4.90 29.91
C PHE A 9 -2.61 5.37 28.98
N VAL A 10 -2.96 6.00 27.86
CA VAL A 10 -1.98 6.74 27.07
C VAL A 10 -1.59 7.97 27.89
N PRO A 11 -0.33 8.10 28.33
CA PRO A 11 0.09 9.24 29.13
C PRO A 11 -0.18 10.54 28.36
N VAL A 12 -0.62 11.57 29.08
CA VAL A 12 -1.04 12.86 28.51
C VAL A 12 0.06 13.49 27.63
N GLU A 13 1.33 13.27 27.96
CA GLU A 13 2.45 13.74 27.15
C GLU A 13 2.56 13.02 25.80
N MET A 14 2.23 11.72 25.74
CA MET A 14 2.19 10.96 24.50
C MET A 14 1.02 11.43 23.62
N ALA A 15 -0.15 11.69 24.23
CA ALA A 15 -1.30 12.27 23.53
C ALA A 15 -1.04 13.70 23.04
N ALA A 16 -0.23 14.48 23.76
CA ALA A 16 0.19 15.82 23.36
C ALA A 16 1.20 15.78 22.19
N ALA A 17 2.15 14.85 22.20
CA ALA A 17 3.09 14.63 21.11
C ALA A 17 2.39 14.22 19.80
N PHE A 18 1.39 13.34 19.87
CA PHE A 18 0.55 12.96 18.72
C PHE A 18 -0.26 14.14 18.14
N ARG A 19 -0.67 15.10 18.98
CA ARG A 19 -1.46 16.27 18.55
C ARG A 19 -0.63 17.38 17.92
N GLN A 20 0.64 17.53 18.30
CA GLN A 20 1.49 18.61 17.80
C GLN A 20 2.41 18.18 16.64
N ARG A 21 2.52 16.87 16.36
CA ARG A 21 3.41 16.28 15.35
C ARG A 21 4.81 16.90 15.34
N SER A 22 5.33 17.18 16.54
CA SER A 22 6.73 17.54 16.77
C SER A 22 7.42 16.27 17.26
N GLU A 23 7.65 15.33 16.36
CA GLU A 23 8.35 14.10 16.73
C GLU A 23 9.83 14.42 16.95
N PRO A 24 10.41 14.03 18.10
CA PRO A 24 11.86 14.08 18.26
C PRO A 24 12.52 12.93 17.46
N PRO A 25 13.68 13.15 16.85
CA PRO A 25 14.30 12.29 15.82
C PRO A 25 14.70 10.87 16.25
N TRP A 26 14.41 10.45 17.49
CA TRP A 26 14.85 9.17 18.04
C TRP A 26 13.82 8.04 17.92
N ILE A 27 12.59 8.31 17.47
CA ILE A 27 11.59 7.23 17.22
C ILE A 27 11.98 6.39 15.99
N GLU A 28 12.63 6.98 14.98
CA GLU A 28 13.14 6.24 13.81
C GLU A 28 14.32 5.31 14.15
N GLY A 29 15.02 5.53 15.27
CA GLY A 29 16.21 4.78 15.67
C GLY A 29 16.03 3.83 16.87
N LEU A 30 14.80 3.62 17.36
CA LEU A 30 14.50 2.66 18.44
C LEU A 30 13.93 1.33 17.93
N ASP A 31 13.46 1.30 16.68
CA ASP A 31 12.73 0.15 16.11
C ASP A 31 13.63 -0.88 15.41
N ASP A 32 14.89 -0.53 15.12
CA ASP A 32 15.82 -1.34 14.34
C ASP A 32 16.87 -2.10 15.17
N GLY A 33 17.04 -1.77 16.46
CA GLY A 33 18.09 -2.31 17.32
C GLY A 33 17.64 -3.17 18.50
N ASN A 34 16.34 -3.25 18.80
CA ASN A 34 15.84 -3.93 20.01
C ASN A 34 15.25 -5.33 19.76
N GLY A 35 15.50 -5.93 18.59
CA GLY A 35 15.25 -7.37 18.34
C GLY A 35 13.80 -7.84 18.53
N ARG A 36 12.82 -6.94 18.61
CA ARG A 36 11.46 -7.30 19.05
C ARG A 36 10.62 -8.06 18.02
N MET A 37 11.17 -8.30 16.83
CA MET A 37 10.52 -9.06 15.78
C MET A 37 11.41 -10.19 15.25
N GLU A 38 12.27 -10.80 16.08
CA GLU A 38 12.55 -12.23 15.86
C GLU A 38 11.21 -12.95 15.93
N TYR A 39 10.86 -13.76 14.93
CA TYR A 39 9.58 -14.44 14.73
C TYR A 39 8.96 -14.98 16.04
N ALA A 40 8.32 -14.12 16.83
CA ALA A 40 7.77 -14.48 18.12
C ALA A 40 6.63 -15.50 17.93
N ALA A 41 5.97 -15.46 16.77
CA ALA A 41 4.94 -16.43 16.40
C ALA A 41 5.47 -17.86 16.28
N GLU A 42 6.73 -18.06 15.89
CA GLU A 42 7.32 -19.39 15.70
C GLU A 42 8.14 -19.82 16.91
N ILE A 43 8.93 -18.89 17.48
CA ILE A 43 9.73 -19.11 18.70
C ILE A 43 8.82 -19.34 19.93
N LEU A 44 7.64 -18.73 19.98
CA LEU A 44 6.66 -18.90 21.07
C LEU A 44 5.46 -19.78 20.68
N GLY A 45 5.44 -20.37 19.48
CA GLY A 45 4.34 -21.24 19.02
C GLY A 45 2.97 -20.55 18.91
N MET A 46 2.94 -19.23 18.68
CA MET A 46 1.71 -18.42 18.60
C MET A 46 1.14 -18.32 17.17
N ALA A 47 1.79 -18.88 16.16
CA ALA A 47 1.25 -18.99 14.81
C ALA A 47 0.11 -20.02 14.77
N GLY A 48 -1.14 -19.56 14.79
CA GLY A 48 -2.34 -20.41 14.75
C GLY A 48 -2.75 -20.89 13.35
N TRP A 49 -1.89 -20.78 12.34
CA TRP A 49 -2.20 -21.07 10.94
C TRP A 49 -1.28 -22.16 10.36
N PHE A 50 -1.74 -22.83 9.30
CA PHE A 50 -0.97 -23.86 8.59
C PHE A 50 -0.40 -23.32 7.27
N ASN A 51 0.86 -23.63 6.97
CA ASN A 51 1.47 -23.34 5.68
C ASN A 51 1.03 -24.39 4.64
N ARG A 52 -0.13 -24.16 4.00
CA ARG A 52 -0.68 -25.02 2.94
C ARG A 52 -0.90 -24.23 1.66
N GLU A 53 -0.64 -24.87 0.52
CA GLU A 53 -0.93 -24.35 -0.81
C GLU A 53 -2.01 -25.21 -1.46
N ILE A 54 -3.01 -24.60 -2.10
CA ILE A 54 -4.04 -25.35 -2.83
C ILE A 54 -3.56 -25.55 -4.26
N ILE A 55 -3.29 -26.80 -4.64
CA ILE A 55 -2.87 -27.20 -5.98
C ILE A 55 -3.93 -28.15 -6.54
N ASP A 56 -4.51 -27.81 -7.69
CA ASP A 56 -5.56 -28.59 -8.35
C ASP A 56 -6.72 -29.00 -7.41
N GLY A 57 -7.07 -28.10 -6.47
CA GLY A 57 -8.16 -28.30 -5.51
C GLY A 57 -7.81 -29.12 -4.27
N VAL A 58 -6.54 -29.53 -4.09
CA VAL A 58 -6.07 -30.29 -2.93
C VAL A 58 -5.13 -29.43 -2.08
N ALA A 59 -5.29 -29.49 -0.76
CA ALA A 59 -4.35 -28.86 0.16
C ALA A 59 -3.04 -29.68 0.20
N ALA A 60 -1.96 -29.07 -0.25
CA ALA A 60 -0.61 -29.62 -0.25
C ALA A 60 0.31 -28.79 0.65
N ASP A 61 1.50 -29.32 0.94
CA ASP A 61 2.57 -28.52 1.54
C ASP A 61 2.97 -27.39 0.60
N ALA A 62 3.12 -26.18 1.13
CA ALA A 62 3.57 -25.04 0.35
C ALA A 62 4.96 -25.31 -0.22
N ARG A 63 5.20 -24.89 -1.47
CA ARG A 63 6.51 -25.08 -2.12
C ARG A 63 7.66 -24.39 -1.38
N ALA A 64 7.37 -23.23 -0.78
CA ALA A 64 8.27 -22.48 0.08
C ALA A 64 7.46 -21.50 0.94
N THR A 65 7.99 -21.14 2.11
CA THR A 65 7.43 -20.10 2.98
C THR A 65 8.43 -18.95 3.10
N ASN A 66 7.94 -17.71 3.02
CA ASN A 66 8.77 -16.53 3.25
C ASN A 66 8.90 -16.27 4.75
N GLU A 67 10.11 -16.46 5.28
CA GLU A 67 10.51 -16.16 6.66
C GLU A 67 11.53 -15.03 6.63
N ARG A 68 11.07 -13.80 6.36
CA ARG A 68 11.97 -12.67 6.14
C ARG A 68 12.28 -11.98 7.46
N ASP A 69 13.56 -11.90 7.79
CA ASP A 69 14.05 -11.06 8.88
C ASP A 69 14.29 -9.62 8.41
N ILE A 70 14.41 -8.73 9.39
CA ILE A 70 14.83 -7.36 9.16
C ILE A 70 16.32 -7.38 8.80
N GLU A 71 16.71 -6.56 7.82
CA GLU A 71 18.11 -6.36 7.42
C GLU A 71 18.54 -4.91 7.76
N PRO A 72 18.87 -4.57 9.02
CA PRO A 72 19.04 -3.18 9.45
C PRO A 72 20.19 -2.45 8.73
N GLN A 73 21.21 -3.20 8.32
CA GLN A 73 22.40 -2.66 7.66
C GLN A 73 22.24 -2.52 6.14
N ARG A 74 21.08 -2.90 5.60
CA ARG A 74 20.82 -2.83 4.16
C ARG A 74 20.71 -1.36 3.73
N LYS A 75 21.72 -0.90 2.99
CA LYS A 75 21.68 0.41 2.34
C LYS A 75 20.65 0.37 1.20
N VAL A 76 19.63 1.21 1.29
CA VAL A 76 18.63 1.39 0.23
C VAL A 76 19.03 2.58 -0.63
N ASP A 77 19.27 2.35 -1.92
CA ASP A 77 19.44 3.42 -2.90
C ASP A 77 18.05 3.92 -3.33
N ILE A 78 17.60 4.97 -2.65
CA ILE A 78 16.29 5.59 -2.89
C ILE A 78 16.29 6.30 -4.25
N ASP A 79 17.38 6.99 -4.59
CA ASP A 79 17.48 7.80 -5.82
C ASP A 79 17.59 6.94 -7.08
N GLY A 80 18.28 5.79 -6.99
CA GLY A 80 18.39 4.82 -8.08
C GLY A 80 17.15 3.94 -8.27
N GLN A 81 16.16 4.01 -7.37
CA GLN A 81 14.99 3.14 -7.43
C GLN A 81 14.04 3.54 -8.57
N LYS A 82 14.02 2.71 -9.62
CA LYS A 82 13.16 2.91 -10.79
C LYS A 82 11.76 2.35 -10.53
N VAL A 83 10.83 3.22 -10.18
CA VAL A 83 9.40 2.89 -9.99
C VAL A 83 8.62 3.19 -11.27
N ALA A 84 7.80 2.25 -11.71
CA ALA A 84 6.92 2.42 -12.86
C ALA A 84 5.57 2.98 -12.39
N TYR A 85 5.15 4.11 -12.96
CA TYR A 85 3.88 4.75 -12.64
C TYR A 85 2.90 4.54 -13.79
N PHE A 86 1.77 3.91 -13.50
CA PHE A 86 0.71 3.70 -14.46
C PHE A 86 -0.40 4.71 -14.21
N HIS A 87 -0.44 5.75 -15.04
CA HIS A 87 -1.43 6.81 -14.97
C HIS A 87 -2.81 6.36 -15.46
N ALA A 88 -3.84 7.14 -15.16
CA ALA A 88 -5.23 6.80 -15.50
C ALA A 88 -5.43 6.62 -17.02
N ASN A 89 -4.77 7.45 -17.83
CA ASN A 89 -4.81 7.36 -19.29
C ASN A 89 -4.00 6.18 -19.86
N MET A 90 -3.28 5.43 -19.03
CA MET A 90 -2.56 4.21 -19.41
C MET A 90 -3.31 2.94 -19.00
N MET A 91 -4.40 3.09 -18.23
CA MET A 91 -5.26 1.98 -17.87
C MET A 91 -6.09 1.53 -19.08
N PRO A 92 -6.49 0.25 -19.13
CA PRO A 92 -7.43 -0.21 -20.13
C PRO A 92 -8.72 0.62 -20.09
N PRO A 93 -9.37 0.82 -21.25
CA PRO A 93 -10.75 1.29 -21.29
C PRO A 93 -11.67 0.48 -20.37
N PRO A 94 -12.73 1.09 -19.81
CA PRO A 94 -13.66 0.40 -18.91
C PRO A 94 -14.40 -0.78 -19.57
N ASP A 95 -14.52 -0.78 -20.90
CA ASP A 95 -15.20 -1.79 -21.71
C ASP A 95 -14.23 -2.66 -22.54
N GLN A 96 -12.94 -2.66 -22.18
CA GLN A 96 -11.88 -3.41 -22.86
C GLN A 96 -12.16 -4.93 -22.86
N PRO A 97 -12.41 -5.57 -24.03
CA PRO A 97 -12.86 -6.97 -24.10
C PRO A 97 -11.72 -8.00 -24.04
N LYS A 98 -10.50 -7.57 -24.33
CA LYS A 98 -9.31 -8.44 -24.46
C LYS A 98 -8.24 -8.04 -23.44
N PRO A 99 -7.34 -8.96 -23.03
CA PRO A 99 -6.21 -8.62 -22.19
C PRO A 99 -5.47 -7.38 -22.71
N PHE A 100 -5.18 -6.45 -21.80
CA PHE A 100 -4.50 -5.21 -22.11
C PHE A 100 -3.03 -5.31 -21.68
N PRO A 101 -2.08 -5.25 -22.63
CA PRO A 101 -0.67 -5.46 -22.31
C PRO A 101 -0.10 -4.30 -21.46
N VAL A 102 0.71 -4.66 -20.48
CA VAL A 102 1.37 -3.68 -19.59
C VAL A 102 2.62 -3.11 -20.25
N ASP A 103 2.62 -1.81 -20.57
CA ASP A 103 3.83 -1.11 -21.04
C ASP A 103 4.64 -0.54 -19.88
N ARG A 104 5.54 -1.37 -19.34
CA ARG A 104 6.48 -0.97 -18.27
C ARG A 104 7.44 0.14 -18.72
N LYS A 105 7.81 0.21 -20.00
CA LYS A 105 8.78 1.19 -20.50
C LYS A 105 8.16 2.59 -20.54
N ALA A 106 6.90 2.69 -20.96
CA ALA A 106 6.13 3.92 -20.86
C ALA A 106 5.92 4.32 -19.38
N ALA A 107 5.56 3.36 -18.51
CA ALA A 107 5.30 3.64 -17.10
C ALA A 107 6.54 4.10 -16.32
N LEU A 108 7.75 3.65 -16.70
CA LEU A 108 8.99 4.18 -16.14
C LEU A 108 9.26 5.64 -16.54
N LYS A 109 8.88 6.03 -17.76
CA LYS A 109 9.01 7.43 -18.23
C LYS A 109 7.96 8.34 -17.61
N ALA A 110 6.80 7.79 -17.25
CA ALA A 110 5.66 8.49 -16.68
C ALA A 110 5.95 9.16 -15.33
N GLN A 111 7.01 8.75 -14.62
CA GLN A 111 7.50 9.43 -13.42
C GLN A 111 7.76 10.92 -13.67
N GLY A 112 8.30 11.28 -14.84
CA GLY A 112 8.60 12.67 -15.18
C GLY A 112 7.36 13.55 -15.43
N LEU A 113 6.17 12.97 -15.46
CA LEU A 113 4.90 13.69 -15.62
C LEU A 113 4.24 14.03 -14.28
N LEU A 114 4.69 13.40 -13.19
CA LEU A 114 4.09 13.60 -11.87
C LEU A 114 4.41 15.00 -11.34
N GLU A 115 3.36 15.76 -11.05
CA GLU A 115 3.48 16.97 -10.25
C GLU A 115 3.78 16.62 -8.79
N LYS A 116 4.54 17.47 -8.11
CA LYS A 116 4.71 17.42 -6.65
C LYS A 116 3.42 17.86 -5.96
N PRO A 117 3.18 17.43 -4.70
CA PRO A 117 1.99 17.86 -3.95
C PRO A 117 1.84 19.39 -3.83
N ASP A 118 2.93 20.13 -3.69
CA ASP A 118 2.91 21.60 -3.66
C ASP A 118 2.51 22.22 -5.00
N GLU A 119 3.00 21.65 -6.11
CA GLU A 119 2.68 22.08 -7.47
C GLU A 119 1.20 21.83 -7.78
N ALA A 120 0.68 20.67 -7.37
CA ALA A 120 -0.74 20.34 -7.48
C ALA A 120 -1.63 21.33 -6.70
N ARG A 121 -1.25 21.66 -5.46
CA ARG A 121 -1.94 22.65 -4.63
C ARG A 121 -1.95 24.03 -5.28
N ALA A 122 -0.80 24.47 -5.78
CA ALA A 122 -0.67 25.76 -6.46
C ALA A 122 -1.54 25.82 -7.73
N ARG A 123 -1.53 24.75 -8.54
CA ARG A 123 -2.37 24.62 -9.74
C ARG A 123 -3.85 24.72 -9.40
N VAL A 124 -4.32 23.98 -8.40
CA VAL A 124 -5.73 24.02 -7.97
C VAL A 124 -6.11 25.40 -7.44
N ALA A 125 -5.25 26.03 -6.62
CA ALA A 125 -5.48 27.38 -6.11
C ALA A 125 -5.55 28.44 -7.22
N ALA A 126 -4.81 28.24 -8.31
CA ALA A 126 -4.83 29.08 -9.50
C ALA A 126 -5.99 28.74 -10.48
N GLY A 127 -6.81 27.72 -10.20
CA GLY A 127 -7.88 27.27 -11.08
C GLY A 127 -7.39 26.56 -12.35
N GLY A 128 -6.17 26.02 -12.33
CA GLY A 128 -5.58 25.32 -13.47
C GLY A 128 -6.28 23.99 -13.78
N PRO A 129 -6.27 23.53 -15.03
CA PRO A 129 -6.92 22.29 -15.43
C PRO A 129 -6.27 21.06 -14.79
N THR A 130 -6.99 19.94 -14.78
CA THR A 130 -6.44 18.63 -14.40
C THR A 130 -5.46 18.15 -15.49
N PRO A 131 -4.24 17.71 -15.13
CA PRO A 131 -3.32 17.10 -16.08
C PRO A 131 -3.93 15.93 -16.86
N ASP A 132 -3.68 15.87 -18.17
CA ASP A 132 -4.29 14.88 -19.07
C ASP A 132 -4.04 13.44 -18.66
N HIS A 133 -2.89 13.16 -18.05
CA HIS A 133 -2.54 11.81 -17.61
C HIS A 133 -3.38 11.32 -16.43
N TYR A 134 -4.06 12.20 -15.70
CA TYR A 134 -5.02 11.82 -14.67
C TYR A 134 -6.42 11.52 -15.22
N ASN A 135 -6.69 11.82 -16.49
CA ASN A 135 -7.96 11.48 -17.11
C ASN A 135 -7.95 10.01 -17.56
N PRO A 136 -8.90 9.18 -17.11
CA PRO A 136 -8.98 7.77 -17.53
C PRO A 136 -9.16 7.62 -19.04
N THR A 137 -8.67 6.52 -19.59
CA THR A 137 -8.94 6.12 -20.97
C THR A 137 -10.46 6.01 -21.19
N PRO A 138 -11.05 6.70 -22.18
CA PRO A 138 -12.48 6.64 -22.42
C PRO A 138 -12.91 5.25 -22.89
N ALA A 139 -14.21 4.95 -22.76
CA ALA A 139 -14.79 3.72 -23.28
C ALA A 139 -14.64 3.64 -24.81
N ILE A 140 -14.44 2.42 -25.32
CA ILE A 140 -14.39 2.08 -26.75
C ILE A 140 -15.78 2.19 -27.37
N GLY A 141 -16.83 1.93 -26.59
CA GLY A 141 -18.23 1.90 -27.04
C GLY A 141 -18.68 0.53 -27.53
N GLU A 142 -17.90 -0.52 -27.25
CA GLU A 142 -18.13 -1.88 -27.77
C GLU A 142 -18.79 -2.82 -26.74
N ALA A 143 -18.86 -2.41 -25.46
CA ALA A 143 -19.51 -3.17 -24.40
C ALA A 143 -20.27 -2.29 -23.40
N GLU A 144 -21.29 -2.89 -22.75
CA GLU A 144 -22.08 -2.25 -21.70
C GLU A 144 -21.20 -1.96 -20.48
N ILE A 145 -21.12 -0.70 -20.05
CA ILE A 145 -20.50 -0.31 -18.79
C ILE A 145 -21.43 -0.79 -17.66
N LYS A 146 -21.15 -1.97 -17.12
CA LYS A 146 -21.88 -2.46 -15.95
C LYS A 146 -21.53 -1.60 -14.75
N ALA A 147 -22.56 -0.99 -14.14
CA ALA A 147 -22.40 -0.27 -12.89
C ALA A 147 -21.73 -1.19 -11.85
N ARG A 148 -20.78 -0.63 -11.08
CA ARG A 148 -20.10 -1.36 -10.02
C ARG A 148 -21.16 -1.95 -9.08
N LEU A 149 -21.18 -3.27 -8.91
CA LEU A 149 -21.96 -3.90 -7.85
C LEU A 149 -21.54 -3.27 -6.53
N ILE A 150 -22.46 -2.56 -5.90
CA ILE A 150 -22.30 -2.09 -4.53
C ILE A 150 -22.08 -3.36 -3.69
N SER A 151 -20.99 -3.39 -2.93
CA SER A 151 -20.71 -4.51 -2.02
C SER A 151 -21.96 -4.78 -1.19
N SER A 152 -22.33 -6.06 -1.06
CA SER A 152 -23.44 -6.47 -0.17
C SER A 152 -23.19 -6.12 1.29
N TYR A 153 -21.97 -5.69 1.64
CA TYR A 153 -21.56 -5.20 2.97
C TYR A 153 -21.51 -3.67 3.07
N ALA A 154 -22.03 -2.93 2.08
CA ALA A 154 -22.02 -1.46 2.10
C ALA A 154 -23.14 -0.83 2.93
N GLY A 155 -23.95 -1.64 3.62
CA GLY A 155 -24.91 -1.20 4.61
C GLY A 155 -24.82 -2.09 5.84
N ASP A 156 -24.28 -1.53 6.92
CA ASP A 156 -24.63 -1.72 8.34
C ASP A 156 -23.95 -0.59 9.15
#